data_AF-A0A1Y0RN29-F1
#
_entry.id   AF-A0A1Y0RN29-F1
#
_cell.length_a   1.000
_cell.length_b   1.000
_cell.length_c   1.000
_cell.angle_alpha   90.00
_cell.angle_beta   90.00
_cell.angle_gamma   90.00
#
_symmetry.space_group_name_H-M   'P 1'
#
loop_
_entity.id
_entity.type
_entity.pdbx_description
1 polymer ?
#
loop_
_entity_poly.entity_id
_entity_poly.type
_entity_poly.pdbx_seq_one_letter_code
_entity_poly.pdbx_strand_id
1 'polypeptide(L)' 'MVQQIRPSEPQYICVIPVESITGNHEEEIMTFGVSADEAKHQAEQLLRNNYGCERSQVMELMQQARIEQIGQWCSVDSQ' A
#
# COMPACT_ATOMS: atom_id res chain seq x y z
N MET A 1 -7.17 -30.04 4.13
CA MET A 1 -6.44 -29.07 3.29
C MET A 1 -6.16 -27.86 4.17
N VAL A 2 -4.91 -27.63 4.56
CA VAL A 2 -4.52 -26.45 5.36
C VAL A 2 -3.80 -25.50 4.42
N GLN A 3 -4.34 -24.31 4.26
CA GLN A 3 -3.75 -23.28 3.40
C GLN A 3 -2.57 -22.65 4.14
N GLN A 4 -1.36 -22.80 3.60
CA GLN A 4 -0.18 -22.16 4.17
C GLN A 4 -0.05 -20.73 3.61
N ILE A 5 0.10 -19.75 4.51
CA ILE A 5 0.37 -18.36 4.16
C ILE A 5 1.72 -18.32 3.45
N ARG A 6 1.78 -17.76 2.24
CA ARG A 6 3.05 -17.49 1.56
C ARG A 6 3.68 -16.22 2.16
N PRO A 7 4.75 -16.31 2.95
CA PRO A 7 5.31 -15.16 3.65
C PRO A 7 5.98 -14.13 2.72
N SER A 8 6.26 -14.52 1.47
CA SER A 8 6.87 -13.67 0.44
C SER A 8 5.87 -12.94 -0.45
N GLU A 9 4.56 -13.20 -0.30
CA GLU A 9 3.51 -12.47 -1.03
C GLU A 9 3.12 -11.22 -0.24
N PRO A 10 2.69 -10.14 -0.91
CA PRO A 10 2.17 -8.98 -0.20
C PRO A 10 1.00 -9.37 0.69
N GLN A 11 1.06 -8.92 1.94
CA GLN A 11 0.02 -9.14 2.94
C GLN A 11 -0.67 -7.85 3.37
N TYR A 12 -0.12 -6.70 2.97
CA TYR A 12 -0.62 -5.39 3.33
C TYR A 12 -0.70 -4.50 2.10
N ILE A 13 -1.73 -3.67 2.09
CA ILE A 13 -1.92 -2.57 1.15
C ILE A 13 -1.86 -1.28 1.94
N CYS A 14 -1.05 -0.32 1.49
CA CYS A 14 -1.15 1.06 1.90
C CYS A 14 -1.95 1.82 0.84
N VAL A 15 -3.13 2.30 1.24
CA VAL A 15 -4.03 3.07 0.38
C VAL A 15 -3.98 4.53 0.81
N ILE A 16 -3.70 5.42 -0.14
CA ILE A 16 -3.51 6.84 0.10
C ILE A 16 -4.50 7.62 -0.77
N PRO A 17 -5.43 8.37 -0.19
CA PRO A 17 -6.24 9.31 -0.96
C PRO A 17 -5.33 10.42 -1.49
N VAL A 18 -5.39 10.72 -2.79
CA VAL A 18 -4.54 11.74 -3.43
C VAL A 18 -5.31 12.93 -3.97
N GLU A 19 -6.56 13.08 -3.55
CA GLU A 19 -7.41 14.23 -3.84
C GLU A 19 -6.68 15.56 -3.61
N SER A 20 -5.93 15.69 -2.52
CA SER A 20 -5.25 16.95 -2.17
C SER A 20 -4.15 17.36 -3.16
N ILE A 21 -3.66 16.43 -3.98
CA ILE A 21 -2.61 16.69 -4.99
C ILE A 21 -3.11 16.56 -6.43
N THR A 22 -4.14 15.76 -6.70
CA THR A 22 -4.68 15.56 -8.05
C THR A 22 -6.00 16.29 -8.30
N GLY A 23 -6.68 16.73 -7.24
CA GLY A 23 -8.00 17.35 -7.31
C GLY A 23 -9.14 16.37 -7.61
N ASN A 24 -8.87 15.06 -7.57
CA ASN A 24 -9.85 14.02 -7.85
C ASN A 24 -10.17 13.21 -6.59
N HIS A 25 -11.41 13.33 -6.10
CA HIS A 25 -11.90 12.66 -4.89
C HIS A 25 -11.93 11.13 -4.99
N GLU A 26 -11.96 10.58 -6.20
CA GLU A 26 -12.03 9.13 -6.42
C GLU A 26 -10.65 8.50 -6.62
N GLU A 27 -9.58 9.31 -6.67
CA GLU A 27 -8.24 8.80 -6.95
C GLU A 27 -7.50 8.41 -5.68
N GLU A 28 -7.03 7.16 -5.67
CA GLU A 28 -6.25 6.59 -4.57
C GLU A 28 -4.99 5.90 -5.10
N ILE A 29 -3.89 6.06 -4.39
CA ILE A 29 -2.66 5.29 -4.61
C ILE A 29 -2.72 4.05 -3.74
N MET A 30 -2.41 2.88 -4.32
CA MET A 30 -2.31 1.62 -3.61
C MET A 30 -0.90 1.04 -3.78
N THR A 31 -0.24 0.75 -2.66
CA THR A 31 1.07 0.09 -2.63
C THR A 31 1.03 -1.15 -1.77
N PHE A 32 1.84 -2.13 -2.13
CA PHE A 32 1.77 -3.48 -1.58
C PHE A 32 3.08 -3.82 -0.87
N GLY A 33 2.99 -4.51 0.26
CA GLY A 33 4.17 -4.98 1.01
C GLY A 33 3.88 -6.27 1.76
N VAL A 34 4.93 -7.06 2.03
CA VAL A 34 4.84 -8.25 2.89
C VAL A 34 4.60 -7.84 4.36
N SER A 35 4.90 -6.59 4.70
CA SER A 35 4.57 -5.95 5.98
C SER A 35 3.92 -4.59 5.78
N ALA A 36 3.22 -4.10 6.81
CA ALA A 36 2.65 -2.75 6.80
C ALA A 36 3.72 -1.66 6.65
N ASP A 37 4.91 -1.87 7.23
CA ASP A 37 6.02 -0.92 7.13
C ASP A 37 6.58 -0.85 5.71
N GLU A 38 6.75 -2.01 5.06
CA GLU A 38 7.18 -2.07 3.66
C GLU A 38 6.15 -1.43 2.73
N ALA A 39 4.85 -1.71 2.93
CA ALA A 39 3.79 -1.08 2.13
C ALA A 39 3.84 0.45 2.27
N LYS A 40 4.00 0.97 3.49
CA LYS A 40 4.17 2.43 3.72
C LYS A 40 5.40 2.98 3.04
N HIS A 41 6.54 2.28 3.15
CA HIS A 41 7.78 2.72 2.54
C HIS A 41 7.67 2.81 1.02
N GLN A 42 7.03 1.81 0.39
CA GLN A 42 6.74 1.84 -1.05
C GLN A 42 5.85 3.04 -1.41
N ALA A 43 4.84 3.33 -0.59
CA ALA A 43 3.95 4.47 -0.79
C ALA A 43 4.68 5.81 -0.72
N GLU A 44 5.54 6.01 0.29
CA GLU A 44 6.35 7.22 0.42
C GLU A 44 7.28 7.44 -0.78
N GLN A 45 7.94 6.38 -1.24
CA GLN A 45 8.80 6.45 -2.41
C GLN A 45 8.00 6.79 -3.67
N LEU A 46 6.82 6.20 -3.84
CA LEU A 46 5.97 6.46 -5.00
C LEU A 46 5.47 7.92 -5.00
N LEU A 47 5.02 8.45 -3.86
CA LEU A 47 4.63 9.86 -3.73
C LEU A 47 5.77 10.82 -4.08
N ARG A 48 6.99 10.52 -3.62
CA ARG A 48 8.16 11.37 -3.92
C ARG A 48 8.60 11.27 -5.38
N ASN A 49 8.65 10.06 -5.91
CA ASN A 49 9.25 9.81 -7.23
C ASN A 49 8.27 10.09 -8.38
N ASN A 50 6.99 9.75 -8.23
CA ASN A 50 6.00 9.87 -9.31
C ASN A 50 5.22 11.18 -9.22
N TYR A 51 4.90 11.64 -8.01
CA TYR A 51 4.09 12.85 -7.79
C TYR A 51 4.94 14.06 -7.39
N GLY A 52 6.25 13.87 -7.17
CA GLY A 52 7.15 14.96 -6.79
C GLY A 52 6.83 15.56 -5.41
N CYS A 53 6.15 14.81 -4.54
CA CYS A 53 5.69 15.34 -3.26
C CYS A 53 6.88 15.68 -2.35
N GLU A 54 6.81 16.86 -1.74
CA GLU A 54 7.76 17.28 -0.70
C GLU A 54 7.54 16.52 0.61
N ARG A 55 8.54 16.52 1.49
CA ARG A 55 8.49 15.72 2.73
C ARG A 55 7.29 16.06 3.62
N SER A 56 6.88 17.33 3.68
CA SER A 56 5.68 17.76 4.42
C SER A 56 4.39 17.19 3.80
N GLN A 57 4.26 17.25 2.47
CA GLN A 57 3.11 16.72 1.74
C GLN A 57 3.01 15.20 1.89
N VAL A 58 4.15 14.50 1.80
CA VAL A 58 4.19 13.05 2.06
C VAL A 58 3.70 12.75 3.46
N MET A 59 4.13 13.47 4.49
CA MET A 59 3.66 13.24 5.86
C MET A 59 2.16 13.51 6.03
N GLU A 60 1.60 14.51 5.35
CA GLU A 60 0.17 14.80 5.37
C GLU A 60 -0.64 13.68 4.70
N LEU A 61 -0.23 13.26 3.51
CA LEU A 61 -0.86 12.17 2.76
C LEU A 61 -0.77 10.83 3.51
N MET A 62 0.40 10.52 4.09
CA MET A 62 0.62 9.31 4.88
C MET A 62 -0.18 9.30 6.20
N GLN A 63 -0.59 10.47 6.71
CA GLN A 63 -1.48 10.57 7.88
C GLN A 63 -2.92 10.17 7.53
N GLN A 64 -3.32 10.40 6.28
CA GLN A 64 -4.63 10.03 5.75
C GLN A 64 -4.63 8.60 5.17
N ALA A 65 -3.45 8.02 4.99
CA ALA A 65 -3.28 6.68 4.46
C ALA A 65 -3.89 5.64 5.40
N ARG A 66 -4.60 4.67 4.82
CA ARG A 66 -5.10 3.49 5.51
C ARG A 66 -4.24 2.28 5.16
N ILE A 67 -4.04 1.42 6.15
CA ILE A 67 -3.38 0.13 5.95
C ILE A 67 -4.46 -0.94 5.98
N GLU A 68 -4.57 -1.67 4.88
CA GLU A 68 -5.47 -2.80 4.75
C GLU A 68 -4.67 -4.09 4.72
N GLN A 69 -5.17 -5.12 5.39
CA GLN A 69 -4.58 -6.45 5.31
C GLN A 69 -5.20 -7.18 4.12
N ILE A 70 -4.36 -7.70 3.24
CA ILE A 70 -4.80 -8.56 2.15
C ILE A 70 -5.25 -9.88 2.78
N GLY A 71 -6.44 -10.34 2.41
CA GLY A 71 -6.89 -11.69 2.76
C GLY A 71 -5.84 -12.72 2.35
N GLN A 72 -5.72 -13.81 3.11
CA GLN A 72 -4.71 -14.83 2.85
C GLN A 72 -4.75 -15.30 1.39
N TRP A 73 -3.63 -15.18 0.68
CA TRP A 73 -3.46 -15.75 -0.65
C TRP A 73 -3.57 -17.27 -0.56
N CYS A 74 -4.77 -17.76 -0.85
CA CYS A 74 -5.14 -19.16 -0.88
C CYS A 74 -4.52 -19.79 -2.14
N SER A 75 -3.41 -20.51 -2.00
CA SER A 75 -2.87 -21.31 -3.11
C SER A 75 -3.26 -22.77 -2.93
N VAL A 76 -3.79 -23.39 -3.99
CA VAL A 76 -4.00 -24.83 -4.05
C VAL A 76 -2.66 -25.55 -3.95
N ASP A 77 -2.55 -26.46 -2.98
CA ASP A 77 -1.46 -27.42 -2.85
C ASP A 77 -1.48 -28.28 -4.13
N SER A 78 -0.58 -28.02 -5.06
CA SER A 78 -0.30 -28.94 -6.16
C SER A 78 0.66 -30.00 -5.64
N GLN A 79 0.09 -30.97 -4.91
CA GLN A 79 0.75 -32.21 -4.52
C GLN A 79 0.49 -33.30 -5.56
#